data_AF-A0A815S899-F1
#
_entry.id   AF-A0A815S899-F1
#
_cell.length_a   1.000
_cell.length_b   1.000
_cell.length_c   1.000
_cell.angle_alpha   90.00
_cell.angle_beta   90.00
_cell.angle_gamma   90.00
#
_symmetry.space_group_name_H-M   'P 1'
#
loop_
_entity.id
_entity.type
_entity.pdbx_description
1 polymer ?
#
loop_
_entity_poly.entity_id
_entity_poly.type
_entity_poly.pdbx_seq_one_letter_code
_entity_poly.pdbx_strand_id
1 'polypeptide(L)'
;MLITEFRVLLPMTVEEYQVAQLYATAKVSKQNTGGGEGVEILANEPFQKPASEGFLGKYNTGQYTKKIYHLGSRVPNFVRLVFKDSTLSLNEEAWNAYPYCKTVLTNPYMKDHMFIDISTLHVADRGESENVHQLTGDELKKRQVVYINIADKVSRGDYKPEDDPEKFKSVKTGRGPLLSTEPWYKNCQPYM
;
A
#
# COMPACT_ATOMS: atom_id res chain seq x y z
N MET A 1 -6.22 18.76 -3.80
CA MET A 1 -6.15 17.30 -3.59
C MET A 1 -5.58 16.68 -4.84
N LEU A 2 -4.45 15.98 -4.71
CA LEU A 2 -3.84 15.19 -5.79
C LEU A 2 -4.41 13.77 -5.69
N ILE A 3 -4.85 13.20 -6.80
CA ILE A 3 -5.40 11.83 -6.85
C ILE A 3 -4.57 11.03 -7.84
N THR A 4 -3.89 10.00 -7.35
CA THR A 4 -3.11 9.08 -8.18
C THR A 4 -3.53 7.65 -7.87
N GLU A 5 -3.88 6.90 -8.92
CA GLU A 5 -4.22 5.49 -8.85
C GLU A 5 -3.03 4.68 -9.34
N PHE A 6 -2.39 3.94 -8.43
CA PHE A 6 -1.30 3.03 -8.76
C PHE A 6 -1.86 1.63 -9.05
N ARG A 7 -1.67 1.14 -10.27
CA ARG A 7 -2.04 -0.23 -10.66
C ARG A 7 -0.79 -1.10 -10.60
N VAL A 8 -0.78 -2.04 -9.65
CA VAL A 8 0.35 -2.94 -9.43
C VAL A 8 -0.07 -4.35 -9.86
N LEU A 9 0.40 -4.78 -11.02
CA LEU A 9 0.12 -6.13 -11.51
C LEU A 9 1.03 -7.12 -10.80
N LEU A 10 0.51 -8.29 -10.44
CA LEU A 10 1.26 -9.30 -9.70
C LEU A 10 1.01 -10.72 -10.24
N PRO A 11 2.03 -11.60 -10.30
CA PRO A 11 1.87 -12.99 -10.72
C PRO A 11 1.36 -13.89 -9.57
N MET A 12 0.27 -13.50 -8.93
CA MET A 12 -0.38 -14.23 -7.85
C MET A 12 -1.90 -14.05 -7.90
N THR A 13 -2.67 -14.91 -7.23
CA THR A 13 -4.13 -14.68 -7.11
C THR A 13 -4.42 -13.66 -6.01
N VAL A 14 -5.65 -13.12 -6.03
CA VAL A 14 -6.16 -12.26 -4.96
C VAL A 14 -6.12 -12.97 -3.60
N GLU A 15 -6.39 -14.27 -3.54
CA GLU A 15 -6.33 -15.05 -2.28
C GLU A 15 -4.89 -15.21 -1.79
N GLU A 16 -3.94 -15.46 -2.69
CA GLU A 16 -2.52 -15.56 -2.34
C GLU A 16 -1.99 -14.22 -1.80
N TYR A 17 -2.41 -13.11 -2.42
CA TYR A 17 -1.98 -11.77 -2.00
C TYR A 17 -2.48 -11.39 -0.61
N GLN A 18 -3.68 -11.82 -0.22
CA GLN A 18 -4.18 -11.58 1.14
C GLN A 18 -3.20 -12.08 2.20
N VAL A 19 -2.65 -13.27 2.00
CA VAL A 19 -1.67 -13.88 2.91
C VAL A 19 -0.31 -13.21 2.75
N ALA A 20 0.13 -12.98 1.51
CA ALA A 20 1.44 -12.40 1.21
C ALA A 20 1.59 -10.98 1.76
N GLN A 21 0.56 -10.14 1.64
CA GLN A 21 0.56 -8.76 2.12
C GLN A 21 0.72 -8.69 3.65
N LEU A 22 0.02 -9.55 4.39
CA LEU A 22 0.13 -9.60 5.85
C LEU A 22 1.54 -10.02 6.29
N TYR A 23 2.10 -11.05 5.63
CA TYR A 23 3.48 -11.48 5.88
C TYR A 23 4.49 -10.37 5.55
N ALA A 24 4.37 -9.74 4.38
CA ALA A 24 5.25 -8.66 3.94
C ALA A 24 5.19 -7.47 4.90
N THR A 25 3.98 -7.07 5.32
CA THR A 25 3.77 -5.98 6.29
C THR A 25 4.47 -6.27 7.62
N ALA A 26 4.34 -7.50 8.14
CA ALA A 26 5.01 -7.91 9.38
C ALA A 26 6.55 -7.91 9.23
N LYS A 27 7.07 -8.42 8.10
CA LYS A 27 8.51 -8.44 7.80
C LYS A 27 9.09 -7.03 7.70
N VAL A 28 8.45 -6.15 6.93
CA VAL A 28 8.86 -4.75 6.73
C VAL A 28 8.76 -3.97 8.04
N SER A 29 7.71 -4.17 8.83
CA SER A 29 7.59 -3.53 10.14
C SER A 29 8.74 -3.92 11.07
N LYS A 30 9.12 -5.21 11.10
CA LYS A 30 10.27 -5.69 11.90
C LYS A 30 11.59 -5.09 11.44
N GLN A 31 11.81 -4.96 10.13
CA GLN A 31 13.03 -4.36 9.58
C GLN A 31 13.14 -2.85 9.86
N ASN A 32 11.98 -2.17 9.95
CA ASN A 32 11.90 -0.73 10.15
C ASN A 32 11.71 -0.31 11.61
N THR A 33 11.75 -1.22 12.57
CA THR A 33 11.60 -0.87 14.00
C THR A 33 12.95 -0.98 14.71
N GLY A 34 13.44 0.13 15.29
CA GLY A 34 14.71 0.15 16.03
C GLY A 34 15.14 1.57 16.43
N GLY A 35 15.80 1.70 17.59
CA GLY A 35 16.43 2.96 18.03
C GLY A 35 15.48 4.04 18.57
N GLY A 36 14.27 3.68 19.00
CA GLY A 36 13.24 4.65 19.47
C GLY A 36 12.40 5.29 18.36
N GLU A 37 12.74 5.01 17.10
CA GLU A 37 11.94 5.33 15.92
C GLU A 37 11.22 4.07 15.40
N GLY A 38 10.01 4.23 14.85
CA GLY A 38 9.26 3.09 14.30
C GLY A 38 7.75 3.21 14.41
N VAL A 39 7.11 2.04 14.51
CA VAL A 39 5.65 1.88 14.48
C VAL A 39 5.14 1.51 15.86
N GLU A 40 4.30 2.36 16.44
CA GLU A 40 3.55 2.08 17.66
C GLU A 40 2.14 1.60 17.28
N ILE A 41 1.71 0.44 17.80
CA ILE A 41 0.37 -0.10 17.54
C ILE A 41 -0.54 0.26 18.71
N LEU A 42 -1.56 1.07 18.46
CA LEU A 42 -2.53 1.51 19.47
C LEU A 42 -3.80 0.64 19.49
N ALA A 43 -4.23 0.16 18.32
CA ALA A 43 -5.37 -0.72 18.20
C ALA A 43 -5.12 -1.76 17.11
N ASN A 44 -5.62 -2.96 17.34
CA ASN A 44 -5.67 -4.04 16.36
C ASN A 44 -6.83 -4.96 16.73
N GLU A 45 -8.01 -4.67 16.19
CA GLU A 45 -9.27 -5.32 16.57
C GLU A 45 -10.19 -5.50 15.36
N PRO A 46 -11.08 -6.49 15.36
CA PRO A 46 -12.09 -6.63 14.32
C PRO A 46 -13.02 -5.42 14.33
N PHE A 47 -13.51 -5.01 13.16
CA PHE A 47 -14.54 -3.98 13.03
C PHE A 47 -15.75 -4.49 12.26
N GLN A 48 -16.90 -3.90 12.58
CA GLN A 48 -18.14 -4.07 11.84
C GLN A 48 -18.88 -2.74 11.79
N LYS A 49 -19.09 -2.23 10.57
CA LYS A 49 -19.89 -1.05 10.28
C LYS A 49 -21.31 -1.45 9.88
N PRO A 50 -22.31 -0.57 10.07
CA PRO A 50 -23.61 -0.71 9.44
C PRO A 50 -23.46 -0.88 7.93
N ALA A 51 -24.34 -1.67 7.29
CA ALA A 51 -24.28 -1.91 5.85
C ALA A 51 -24.36 -0.61 5.03
N SER A 52 -25.11 0.39 5.52
CA SER A 52 -25.21 1.73 4.92
C SER A 52 -23.91 2.54 4.94
N GLU A 53 -22.95 2.17 5.79
CA GLU A 53 -21.64 2.83 5.94
C GLU A 53 -20.50 1.95 5.42
N GLY A 54 -20.83 0.85 4.74
CA GLY A 54 -19.86 -0.01 4.10
C GLY A 54 -19.09 0.74 3.02
N PHE A 55 -17.78 0.51 2.94
CA PHE A 55 -16.97 1.09 1.87
C PHE A 55 -17.43 0.55 0.51
N LEU A 56 -17.52 1.43 -0.47
CA LEU A 56 -18.08 1.13 -1.81
C LEU A 56 -19.49 0.48 -1.75
N GLY A 57 -20.24 0.73 -0.67
CA GLY A 57 -21.55 0.15 -0.40
C GLY A 57 -21.55 -1.36 -0.11
N LYS A 58 -20.38 -1.97 0.12
CA LYS A 58 -20.23 -3.44 0.21
C LYS A 58 -19.34 -3.90 1.35
N TYR A 59 -18.21 -3.23 1.59
CA TYR A 59 -17.18 -3.70 2.52
C TYR A 59 -17.36 -3.08 3.90
N ASN A 60 -18.03 -3.79 4.80
CA ASN A 60 -18.41 -3.26 6.11
C ASN A 60 -17.83 -4.03 7.31
N THR A 61 -17.15 -5.15 7.10
CA THR A 61 -16.49 -5.92 8.16
C THR A 61 -15.03 -6.18 7.81
N GLY A 62 -14.19 -6.35 8.83
CA GLY A 62 -12.77 -6.62 8.62
C GLY A 62 -11.93 -6.39 9.87
N GLN A 63 -10.65 -6.06 9.68
CA GLN A 63 -9.72 -5.72 10.76
C GLN A 63 -9.43 -4.22 10.75
N TYR A 64 -9.55 -3.59 11.91
CA TYR A 64 -9.15 -2.21 12.14
C TYR A 64 -7.80 -2.17 12.85
N THR A 65 -6.90 -1.31 12.38
CA THR A 65 -5.65 -1.02 13.07
C THR A 65 -5.45 0.47 13.21
N LYS A 66 -4.95 0.89 14.37
CA LYS A 66 -4.50 2.25 14.62
C LYS A 66 -3.04 2.23 14.99
N LYS A 67 -2.22 3.02 14.29
CA LYS A 67 -0.77 3.08 14.53
C LYS A 67 -0.27 4.52 14.57
N ILE A 68 0.84 4.74 15.26
CA ILE A 68 1.61 5.98 15.18
C ILE A 68 2.97 5.65 14.56
N TYR A 69 3.31 6.32 13.47
CA TYR A 69 4.65 6.30 12.90
C TYR A 69 5.45 7.47 13.47
N HIS A 70 6.49 7.17 14.22
CA HIS A 70 7.46 8.14 14.72
C HIS A 70 8.57 8.30 13.68
N LEU A 71 8.48 9.35 12.85
CA LEU A 71 9.33 9.49 11.66
C LEU A 71 10.75 9.96 11.99
N GLY A 72 10.91 10.80 13.02
CA GLY A 72 12.22 11.24 13.52
C GLY A 72 13.22 11.60 12.41
N SER A 73 14.37 10.94 12.41
CA SER A 73 15.46 11.16 11.43
C SER A 73 15.19 10.62 10.03
N ARG A 74 14.09 9.90 9.80
CA ARG A 74 13.75 9.24 8.53
C ARG A 74 13.12 10.15 7.49
N VAL A 75 12.80 11.39 7.85
CA VAL A 75 12.35 12.40 6.90
C VAL A 75 13.54 13.17 6.30
N PRO A 76 13.45 13.66 5.05
CA PRO A 76 14.51 14.45 4.44
C PRO A 76 14.94 15.65 5.29
N ASN A 77 16.20 16.05 5.18
CA ASN A 77 16.79 17.12 6.01
C ASN A 77 16.00 18.44 5.96
N PHE A 78 15.49 18.82 4.79
CA PHE A 78 14.73 20.06 4.66
C PHE A 78 13.42 20.04 5.48
N VAL A 79 12.83 18.86 5.71
CA VAL A 79 11.64 18.70 6.57
C VAL A 79 12.03 18.88 8.03
N ARG A 80 13.15 18.30 8.46
CA ARG A 80 13.67 18.42 9.83
C ARG A 80 14.08 19.85 10.20
N LEU A 81 14.46 20.66 9.23
CA LEU A 81 14.78 22.08 9.46
C LEU A 81 13.52 22.94 9.71
N VAL A 82 12.36 22.51 9.23
CA VAL A 82 11.09 23.25 9.35
C VAL A 82 10.26 22.77 10.54
N PHE A 83 10.32 21.47 10.86
CA PHE A 83 9.49 20.83 11.88
C PHE A 83 10.30 20.37 13.09
N LYS A 84 9.75 20.51 14.29
CA LYS A 84 10.34 19.95 15.51
C LYS A 84 10.17 18.43 15.50
N ASP A 85 11.11 17.68 16.07
CA ASP A 85 11.05 16.21 16.12
C ASP A 85 9.73 15.69 16.74
N SER A 86 9.20 16.38 17.76
CA SER A 86 7.92 16.03 18.41
C SER A 86 6.69 16.19 17.50
N THR A 87 6.83 16.83 16.33
CA THR A 87 5.76 17.04 15.34
C THR A 87 5.86 16.11 14.14
N LEU A 88 6.95 15.33 14.05
CA LEU A 88 7.24 14.39 12.97
C LEU A 88 6.64 13.01 13.26
N SER A 89 5.33 12.97 13.51
CA SER A 89 4.56 11.74 13.65
C SER A 89 3.39 11.69 12.66
N LEU A 90 3.04 10.48 12.22
CA LEU A 90 1.84 10.23 11.43
C LEU A 90 0.95 9.24 12.16
N ASN A 91 -0.31 9.61 12.36
CA ASN A 91 -1.33 8.71 12.86
C ASN A 91 -1.95 7.98 11.67
N GLU A 92 -1.86 6.66 11.68
CA GLU A 92 -2.48 5.77 10.72
C GLU A 92 -3.75 5.17 11.31
N GLU A 93 -4.85 5.25 10.57
CA GLU A 93 -6.04 4.43 10.79
C GLU A 93 -6.29 3.61 9.53
N ALA A 94 -6.35 2.28 9.67
CA ALA A 94 -6.55 1.37 8.55
C ALA A 94 -7.72 0.42 8.81
N TRP A 95 -8.58 0.26 7.81
CA TRP A 95 -9.69 -0.68 7.74
C TRP A 95 -9.40 -1.68 6.62
N ASN A 96 -8.97 -2.88 7.01
CA ASN A 96 -8.74 -3.99 6.10
C ASN A 96 -10.01 -4.85 6.01
N ALA A 97 -10.82 -4.62 4.98
CA ALA A 97 -12.01 -5.38 4.62
C ALA A 97 -11.78 -6.12 3.30
N TYR A 98 -10.72 -6.93 3.28
CA TYR A 98 -10.21 -7.60 2.07
C TYR A 98 -11.34 -8.18 1.19
N PRO A 99 -11.35 -7.91 -0.12
CA PRO A 99 -10.29 -7.34 -0.95
C PRO A 99 -10.18 -5.80 -0.93
N TYR A 100 -10.98 -5.09 -0.15
CA TYR A 100 -10.87 -3.63 -0.01
C TYR A 100 -10.09 -3.24 1.25
N CYS A 101 -9.16 -2.30 1.12
CA CYS A 101 -8.45 -1.72 2.25
C CYS A 101 -8.52 -0.20 2.16
N LYS A 102 -8.80 0.46 3.29
CA LYS A 102 -8.67 1.92 3.41
C LYS A 102 -7.67 2.25 4.50
N THR A 103 -6.71 3.10 4.21
CA THR A 103 -5.73 3.61 5.17
C THR A 103 -5.73 5.13 5.11
N VAL A 104 -5.86 5.79 6.24
CA VAL A 104 -5.85 7.24 6.37
C VAL A 104 -4.70 7.62 7.28
N LEU A 105 -3.75 8.39 6.75
CA LEU A 105 -2.64 8.96 7.50
C LEU A 105 -2.93 10.44 7.76
N THR A 106 -2.80 10.86 9.01
CA THR A 106 -2.96 12.26 9.43
C THR A 106 -1.74 12.70 10.25
N ASN A 107 -1.44 13.99 10.25
CA ASN A 107 -0.41 14.56 11.12
C ASN A 107 -1.07 15.40 12.22
N PRO A 108 -0.91 15.07 13.51
CA PRO A 108 -1.56 15.80 14.61
C PRO A 108 -1.25 17.30 14.64
N TYR A 109 -0.07 17.70 14.19
CA TYR A 109 0.36 19.10 14.17
C TYR A 109 -0.28 19.88 13.01
N MET A 110 -0.37 19.29 11.82
CA MET A 110 -0.96 19.91 10.63
C MET A 110 -2.49 19.79 10.57
N LYS A 111 -3.11 18.97 11.42
CA LYS A 111 -4.57 18.78 11.48
C LYS A 111 -5.14 18.49 10.08
N ASP A 112 -6.21 19.18 9.69
CA ASP A 112 -6.93 18.96 8.43
C ASP A 112 -6.17 19.46 7.19
N HIS A 113 -5.01 20.09 7.36
CA HIS A 113 -4.20 20.59 6.23
C HIS A 113 -3.34 19.52 5.57
N MET A 114 -3.12 18.37 6.23
CA MET A 114 -2.37 17.25 5.68
C MET A 114 -3.04 15.93 6.01
N PHE A 115 -3.45 15.23 4.95
CA PHE A 115 -3.86 13.84 5.03
C PHE A 115 -3.38 13.07 3.81
N ILE A 116 -3.21 11.75 3.96
CA ILE A 116 -2.99 10.81 2.87
C ILE A 116 -4.08 9.74 2.99
N ASP A 117 -4.95 9.65 1.99
CA ASP A 117 -5.96 8.60 1.88
C ASP A 117 -5.50 7.57 0.85
N ILE A 118 -5.26 6.35 1.32
CA ILE A 118 -4.89 5.21 0.50
C ILE A 118 -6.07 4.25 0.52
N SER A 119 -6.82 4.23 -0.58
CA SER A 119 -7.89 3.27 -0.81
C SER A 119 -7.40 2.26 -1.85
N THR A 120 -7.45 0.97 -1.52
CA THR A 120 -6.95 -0.13 -2.36
C THR A 120 -8.04 -1.16 -2.56
N LEU A 121 -8.21 -1.62 -3.80
CA LEU A 121 -9.05 -2.76 -4.13
C LEU A 121 -8.22 -3.79 -4.88
N HIS A 122 -8.23 -5.03 -4.39
CA HIS A 122 -7.55 -6.16 -5.04
C HIS A 122 -8.53 -6.82 -6.01
N VAL A 123 -8.19 -6.85 -7.29
CA VAL A 123 -9.07 -7.33 -8.37
C VAL A 123 -8.38 -8.45 -9.12
N ALA A 124 -9.11 -9.50 -9.50
CA ALA A 124 -8.56 -10.61 -10.29
C ALA A 124 -8.56 -10.28 -11.79
N ASP A 125 -7.93 -9.17 -12.18
CA ASP A 125 -7.79 -8.72 -13.56
C ASP A 125 -6.36 -8.27 -13.87
N ARG A 126 -6.13 -7.68 -15.06
CA ARG A 126 -4.82 -7.14 -15.45
C ARG A 126 -4.73 -5.62 -15.30
N GLY A 127 -5.41 -5.07 -14.30
CA GLY A 127 -5.52 -3.63 -14.07
C GLY A 127 -6.32 -2.93 -15.16
N GLU A 128 -7.30 -3.63 -15.74
CA GLU A 128 -8.11 -3.16 -16.87
C GLU A 128 -9.42 -2.52 -16.39
N SER A 129 -9.91 -2.91 -15.20
CA SER A 129 -11.13 -2.34 -14.62
C SER A 129 -10.96 -0.84 -14.36
N GLU A 130 -11.85 -0.05 -14.94
CA GLU A 130 -11.87 1.40 -14.75
C GLU A 130 -12.74 1.83 -13.57
N ASN A 131 -12.34 2.92 -12.92
CA ASN A 131 -13.03 3.56 -11.80
C ASN A 131 -13.54 2.59 -10.71
N VAL A 132 -12.72 1.61 -10.32
CA VAL A 132 -13.10 0.58 -9.33
C VAL A 132 -13.47 1.15 -7.95
N HIS A 133 -12.97 2.35 -7.64
CA HIS A 133 -13.26 3.08 -6.42
C HIS A 133 -14.52 3.97 -6.50
N GLN A 134 -15.25 3.93 -7.62
CA GLN A 134 -16.48 4.69 -7.83
C GLN A 134 -16.31 6.19 -7.55
N LEU A 135 -15.17 6.75 -7.98
CA LEU A 135 -14.89 8.18 -7.86
C LEU A 135 -15.97 8.98 -8.59
N THR A 136 -16.28 10.15 -8.04
CA THR A 136 -17.19 11.10 -8.68
C THR A 136 -16.59 11.61 -10.00
N GLY A 137 -17.43 12.17 -10.87
CA GLY A 137 -16.97 12.69 -12.17
C GLY A 137 -15.86 13.74 -12.05
N ASP A 138 -15.84 14.55 -10.99
CA ASP A 138 -14.82 15.59 -10.79
C ASP A 138 -13.52 15.06 -10.17
N GLU A 139 -13.60 14.04 -9.32
CA GLU A 139 -12.41 13.33 -8.83
C GLU A 139 -11.77 12.51 -9.94
N LEU A 140 -12.57 11.82 -10.75
CA LEU A 140 -12.10 10.99 -11.85
C LEU A 140 -11.34 11.81 -12.89
N LYS A 141 -11.77 13.05 -13.18
CA LYS A 141 -11.04 13.99 -14.05
C LYS A 141 -9.67 14.39 -13.51
N LYS A 142 -9.50 14.41 -12.18
CA LYS A 142 -8.23 14.76 -11.50
C LYS A 142 -7.32 13.55 -11.31
N ARG A 143 -7.87 12.33 -11.43
CA ARG A 143 -7.15 11.08 -11.24
C ARG A 143 -6.10 10.89 -12.32
N GLN A 144 -4.86 10.67 -11.91
CA GLN A 144 -3.80 10.14 -12.77
C GLN A 144 -3.64 8.64 -12.52
N VAL A 145 -3.65 7.83 -13.58
CA VAL A 145 -3.37 6.39 -13.48
C VAL A 145 -1.89 6.14 -13.76
N VAL A 146 -1.23 5.38 -12.90
CA VAL A 146 0.18 4.97 -13.03
C VAL A 146 0.26 3.46 -12.90
N TYR A 147 0.83 2.80 -13.91
CA TYR A 147 1.11 1.36 -13.86
C TYR A 147 2.49 1.14 -13.26
N ILE A 148 2.57 0.27 -12.25
CA ILE A 148 3.83 -0.13 -11.62
C ILE A 148 4.19 -1.51 -12.15
N ASN A 149 5.30 -1.59 -12.88
CA ASN A 149 5.92 -2.85 -13.24
C ASN A 149 6.95 -3.23 -12.17
N ILE A 150 6.68 -4.29 -11.40
CA ILE A 150 7.55 -4.71 -10.30
C ILE A 150 8.94 -5.21 -10.76
N ALA A 151 9.12 -5.53 -12.04
CA ALA A 151 10.42 -5.90 -12.61
C ALA A 151 11.27 -4.68 -13.00
N ASP A 152 10.70 -3.46 -12.99
CA ASP A 152 11.45 -2.25 -13.38
C ASP A 152 12.60 -1.97 -12.41
N LYS A 153 13.66 -1.35 -12.93
CA LYS A 153 14.84 -1.00 -12.14
C LYS A 153 14.50 0.05 -11.09
N VAL A 154 14.90 -0.23 -9.85
CA VAL A 154 14.84 0.70 -8.73
C VAL A 154 16.14 1.51 -8.59
N SER A 155 16.12 2.52 -7.73
CA SER A 155 17.32 3.32 -7.45
C SER A 155 18.45 2.44 -6.88
N ARG A 156 19.71 2.82 -7.11
CA ARG A 156 20.88 2.07 -6.60
C ARG A 156 20.86 1.93 -5.07
N GLY A 157 20.29 2.89 -4.35
CA GLY A 157 20.20 2.86 -2.88
C GLY A 157 19.15 1.87 -2.36
N ASP A 158 18.09 1.64 -3.14
CA ASP A 158 17.00 0.73 -2.78
C ASP A 158 17.21 -0.70 -3.30
N TYR A 159 18.09 -0.87 -4.30
CA TYR A 159 18.32 -2.14 -4.95
C TYR A 159 18.94 -3.18 -4.01
N LYS A 160 18.25 -4.31 -3.89
CA LYS A 160 18.72 -5.52 -3.19
C LYS A 160 18.62 -6.71 -4.14
N PRO A 161 19.73 -7.41 -4.44
CA PRO A 161 19.71 -8.56 -5.35
C PRO A 161 18.72 -9.65 -4.95
N GLU A 162 18.47 -9.83 -3.66
CA GLU A 162 17.53 -10.82 -3.10
C GLU A 162 16.05 -10.47 -3.31
N ASP A 163 15.73 -9.20 -3.54
CA ASP A 163 14.37 -8.69 -3.76
C ASP A 163 14.10 -8.43 -5.26
N ASP A 164 15.04 -8.78 -6.15
CA ASP A 164 14.99 -8.53 -7.60
C ASP A 164 14.14 -9.58 -8.35
N PRO A 165 12.96 -9.21 -8.90
CA PRO A 165 12.11 -10.17 -9.60
C PRO A 165 12.71 -10.72 -10.90
N GLU A 166 13.69 -10.03 -11.52
CA GLU A 166 14.40 -10.56 -12.70
C GLU A 166 15.35 -11.70 -12.33
N LYS A 167 15.72 -11.81 -11.05
CA LYS A 167 16.66 -12.84 -10.55
C LYS A 167 15.96 -13.91 -9.72
N PHE A 168 14.73 -13.67 -9.28
CA PHE A 168 13.99 -14.59 -8.44
C PHE A 168 13.19 -15.61 -9.24
N LYS A 169 13.33 -16.89 -8.90
CA LYS A 169 12.42 -17.96 -9.33
C LYS A 169 11.95 -18.76 -8.12
N SER A 170 10.64 -18.84 -7.95
CA SER A 170 10.03 -19.60 -6.86
C SER A 170 10.28 -21.09 -7.04
N VAL A 171 10.92 -21.73 -6.06
CA VAL A 171 11.12 -23.19 -6.05
C VAL A 171 9.79 -23.94 -5.90
N LYS A 172 8.81 -23.36 -5.17
CA LYS A 172 7.53 -24.03 -4.89
C LYS A 172 6.53 -23.93 -6.04
N THR A 173 6.52 -22.82 -6.77
CA THR A 173 5.50 -22.53 -7.78
C THR A 173 6.07 -22.45 -9.19
N GLY A 174 7.39 -22.38 -9.35
CA GLY A 174 8.06 -22.20 -10.64
C GLY A 174 7.93 -20.80 -11.25
N ARG A 175 7.20 -19.86 -10.61
CA ARG A 175 6.99 -18.49 -11.10
C ARG A 175 8.28 -17.68 -11.07
N GLY A 176 8.41 -16.78 -12.03
CA GLY A 176 9.62 -16.00 -12.26
C GLY A 176 10.70 -16.78 -13.04
N PRO A 177 11.79 -16.11 -13.43
CA PRO A 177 12.04 -14.67 -13.29
C PRO A 177 11.08 -13.81 -14.12
N LEU A 178 10.83 -12.58 -13.66
CA LEU A 178 10.03 -11.59 -14.39
C LEU A 178 10.99 -10.63 -15.08
N LEU A 179 11.08 -10.67 -16.41
CA LEU A 179 12.01 -9.82 -17.16
C LEU A 179 11.36 -8.47 -17.46
N SER A 180 12.00 -7.36 -17.09
CA SER A 180 11.53 -5.99 -17.40
C SER A 180 11.46 -5.70 -18.89
N THR A 181 12.27 -6.41 -19.69
CA THR A 181 12.29 -6.30 -21.15
C THR A 181 11.12 -7.00 -21.83
N GLU A 182 10.35 -7.81 -21.11
CA GLU A 182 9.21 -8.55 -21.63
C GLU A 182 7.91 -8.11 -20.95
N PRO A 183 6.77 -8.14 -21.66
CA PRO A 183 5.48 -7.84 -21.06
C PRO A 183 4.97 -9.02 -20.24
N TRP A 184 5.72 -9.44 -19.22
CA TRP A 184 5.42 -10.62 -18.38
C TRP A 184 4.00 -10.57 -17.81
N TYR A 185 3.52 -9.36 -17.48
CA TYR A 185 2.20 -9.09 -16.93
C TYR A 185 1.04 -9.34 -17.91
N LYS A 186 1.31 -9.60 -19.20
CA LYS A 186 0.29 -10.05 -20.17
C LYS A 186 0.10 -11.56 -20.17
N ASN A 187 1.17 -12.30 -19.84
CA ASN A 187 1.23 -13.75 -20.03
C ASN A 187 1.32 -14.52 -18.70
N CYS A 188 1.54 -13.85 -17.57
CA CYS A 188 1.64 -14.50 -16.27
C CYS A 188 0.33 -15.18 -15.86
N GLN A 189 0.47 -16.33 -15.21
CA GLN A 189 -0.61 -17.07 -14.57
C GLN A 189 -0.10 -17.64 -13.24
N PRO A 190 -0.85 -17.48 -12.14
CA PRO A 190 -2.02 -16.60 -11.98
C PRO A 190 -1.67 -15.11 -12.08
N TYR A 191 -2.69 -14.25 -12.04
CA TYR A 191 -2.56 -12.79 -12.06
C TYR A 191 -3.59 -12.11 -11.16
N MET A 192 -3.26 -10.90 -10.75
CA MET A 192 -4.12 -9.87 -10.14
C MET A 192 -3.52 -8.47 -10.38
#